data_AF-R7LPF8-F1
#
_entry.id   AF-R7LPF8-F1
#
_cell.length_a   1.000
_cell.length_b   1.000
_cell.length_c   1.000
_cell.angle_alpha   90.00
_cell.angle_beta   90.00
_cell.angle_gamma   90.00
#
_symmetry.space_group_name_H-M   'P 1'
#
loop_
_entity.id
_entity.type
_entity.pdbx_description
1 polymer ?
#
loop_
_entity_poly.entity_id
_entity_poly.type
_entity_poly.pdbx_seq_one_letter_code
_entity_poly.pdbx_strand_id
1 'polypeptide(L)'
;MTIQIILKKYNFNRNRGDDTMMAVFEMIQEENTKIFMNGKKQGKIEGKIEGKIEGVKEIARKLLSKNLSKKEISEITGLKDEEIENLKK
;
A
#
# COMPACT_ATOMS: atom_id res chain seq x y z
N MET A 1 13.04 7.43 16.04
CA MET A 1 12.75 8.08 17.35
C MET A 1 13.84 7.67 18.33
N THR A 2 14.52 8.61 19.01
CA THR A 2 15.68 8.31 19.87
C THR A 2 15.25 7.90 21.29
N ILE A 3 16.01 7.01 21.92
CA ILE A 3 15.76 6.44 23.27
C ILE A 3 15.51 7.54 24.34
N GLN A 4 16.12 8.72 24.19
CA GLN A 4 15.93 9.85 25.11
C GLN A 4 14.50 10.43 25.10
N ILE A 5 13.81 10.44 23.95
CA ILE A 5 12.43 10.94 23.83
C ILE A 5 11.46 10.00 24.57
N ILE A 6 11.74 8.70 24.51
CA ILE A 6 10.96 7.62 25.11
C ILE A 6 10.99 7.68 26.64
N LEU A 7 12.18 7.79 27.23
CA LEU A 7 12.34 7.82 28.70
C LEU A 7 11.64 9.03 29.32
N LYS A 8 11.60 10.15 28.59
CA LYS A 8 10.95 11.39 29.00
C LYS A 8 9.43 11.32 28.90
N LYS A 9 8.88 10.60 27.91
CA LYS A 9 7.44 10.45 27.69
C LYS A 9 6.75 9.62 28.77
N TYR A 10 7.43 8.61 29.31
CA TYR A 10 6.90 7.70 30.34
C TYR A 10 7.41 8.02 31.76
N ASN A 11 8.00 9.21 31.96
CA ASN A 11 8.43 9.75 33.26
C ASN A 11 9.29 8.78 34.10
N PHE A 12 10.18 8.05 33.42
CA PHE A 12 10.89 6.92 34.03
C PHE A 12 12.10 7.38 34.85
N ASN A 13 12.19 6.93 36.10
CA ASN A 13 13.32 7.20 36.98
C ASN A 13 14.36 6.08 36.85
N ARG A 14 15.64 6.42 36.59
CA ARG A 14 16.73 5.50 36.17
C ARG A 14 17.14 4.40 37.18
N ASN A 15 16.39 4.16 38.24
CA ASN A 15 16.84 3.37 39.39
C ASN A 15 16.43 1.89 39.40
N ARG A 16 15.82 1.37 38.32
CA ARG A 16 15.61 -0.09 38.13
C ARG A 16 15.77 -0.46 36.65
N GLY A 17 16.83 -1.19 36.33
CA GLY A 17 17.16 -1.61 34.95
C GLY A 17 16.06 -2.45 34.30
N ASP A 18 15.36 -3.27 35.10
CA ASP A 18 14.36 -4.23 34.62
C ASP A 18 13.09 -3.54 34.12
N ASP A 19 12.60 -2.54 34.85
CA ASP A 19 11.39 -1.81 34.46
C ASP A 19 11.64 -0.99 33.18
N THR A 20 12.88 -0.51 32.98
CA THR A 20 13.27 0.22 31.76
C THR A 20 13.33 -0.71 30.55
N MET A 21 13.86 -1.92 30.72
CA MET A 21 13.91 -2.95 29.69
C MET A 21 12.50 -3.40 29.28
N MET A 22 11.58 -3.54 30.25
CA MET A 22 10.19 -3.90 30.00
C MET A 22 9.48 -2.84 29.14
N ALA A 23 9.64 -1.55 29.47
CA ALA A 23 9.07 -0.47 28.68
C ALA A 23 9.61 -0.48 27.23
N VAL A 24 10.93 -0.63 27.06
CA VAL A 24 11.58 -0.75 25.73
C VAL A 24 11.01 -1.92 24.94
N PHE A 25 10.83 -3.08 25.58
CA PHE A 25 10.25 -4.26 24.95
C PHE A 25 8.80 -4.01 24.49
N GLU A 26 7.94 -3.47 25.35
CA GLU A 26 6.54 -3.16 25.00
C GLU A 26 6.44 -2.23 23.79
N MET A 27 7.27 -1.18 23.75
CA MET A 27 7.26 -0.25 22.61
C MET A 27 7.72 -0.91 21.31
N ILE A 28 8.75 -1.76 21.35
CA ILE A 28 9.21 -2.49 20.16
C ILE A 28 8.09 -3.41 19.66
N GLN A 29 7.37 -4.09 20.56
CA GLN A 29 6.24 -4.93 20.17
C GLN A 29 5.09 -4.12 19.57
N GLU A 30 4.76 -2.98 20.16
CA GLU A 30 3.76 -2.07 19.60
C GLU A 30 4.17 -1.54 18.23
N GLU A 31 5.43 -1.12 18.08
CA GLU A 31 5.96 -0.55 16.84
C GLU A 31 5.98 -1.60 15.73
N ASN A 32 6.44 -2.82 16.03
CA ASN A 32 6.39 -3.95 15.10
C ASN A 32 4.97 -4.27 14.67
N THR A 33 4.02 -4.27 15.61
CA THR A 33 2.60 -4.50 15.32
C THR A 33 2.04 -3.41 14.40
N LYS A 34 2.35 -2.14 14.69
CA LYS A 34 1.93 -1.00 13.87
C LYS A 34 2.52 -1.08 12.46
N ILE A 35 3.81 -1.38 12.33
CA ILE A 35 4.49 -1.55 11.04
C ILE A 35 3.83 -2.66 10.23
N PHE A 36 3.61 -3.83 10.84
CA PHE A 36 2.96 -4.97 10.17
C PHE A 36 1.56 -4.63 9.68
N MET A 37 0.74 -4.00 10.53
CA MET A 37 -0.63 -3.62 10.17
C MET A 37 -0.66 -2.56 9.06
N ASN A 38 0.26 -1.60 9.11
CA ASN A 38 0.41 -0.59 8.06
C ASN A 38 0.80 -1.24 6.72
N GLY A 39 1.78 -2.13 6.72
CA GLY A 39 2.19 -2.88 5.52
C GLY A 39 1.03 -3.70 4.94
N LYS A 40 0.30 -4.43 5.79
CA LYS A 40 -0.88 -5.20 5.36
C LYS A 40 -1.98 -4.31 4.76
N LYS A 41 -2.24 -3.15 5.36
CA LYS A 41 -3.22 -2.18 4.86
C LYS A 41 -2.79 -1.60 3.52
N GLN A 42 -1.53 -1.19 3.40
CA GLN A 42 -0.96 -0.64 2.17
C GLN A 42 -1.00 -1.67 1.05
N GLY A 43 -0.51 -2.88 1.27
CA GLY A 43 -0.54 -3.95 0.26
C GLY A 43 -1.96 -4.30 -0.21
N LYS A 44 -2.96 -4.27 0.68
CA LYS A 44 -4.37 -4.47 0.30
C LYS A 44 -4.90 -3.33 -0.58
N ILE A 45 -4.49 -2.08 -0.31
CA ILE A 45 -4.90 -0.91 -1.10
C ILE A 45 -4.22 -0.96 -2.47
N GLU A 46 -2.91 -1.13 -2.51
CA GLU A 46 -2.12 -1.23 -3.74
C GLU A 46 -2.63 -2.36 -4.63
N GLY A 47 -2.76 -3.58 -4.09
CA GLY A 47 -3.27 -4.72 -4.85
C GLY A 47 -4.69 -4.54 -5.39
N LYS A 48 -5.57 -3.81 -4.68
CA LYS A 48 -6.92 -3.48 -5.18
C LYS A 48 -6.88 -2.45 -6.32
N ILE A 49 -5.97 -1.50 -6.25
CA ILE A 49 -5.80 -0.47 -7.30
C ILE A 49 -5.19 -1.12 -8.54
N GLU A 50 -4.08 -1.83 -8.39
CA GLU A 50 -3.40 -2.53 -9.49
C GLU A 50 -4.32 -3.56 -10.14
N GLY A 51 -5.03 -4.37 -9.36
CA GLY A 51 -5.97 -5.36 -9.89
C GLY A 51 -7.12 -4.74 -10.69
N LYS A 52 -7.63 -3.57 -10.28
CA LYS A 52 -8.64 -2.83 -11.06
C LYS A 52 -8.06 -2.32 -12.39
N ILE A 53 -6.87 -1.73 -12.35
CA ILE A 53 -6.19 -1.20 -13.54
C ILE A 53 -5.90 -2.33 -14.53
N GLU A 54 -5.32 -3.43 -14.07
CA GLU A 54 -5.02 -4.59 -14.93
C GLU A 54 -6.30 -5.24 -15.46
N GLY A 55 -7.37 -5.32 -14.66
CA GLY A 55 -8.67 -5.80 -15.14
C GLY A 55 -9.25 -4.94 -16.27
N VAL A 56 -9.18 -3.61 -16.16
CA VAL A 56 -9.61 -2.68 -17.23
C VAL A 56 -8.75 -2.86 -18.48
N LYS A 57 -7.42 -2.96 -18.34
CA LYS A 57 -6.51 -3.24 -19.47
C LYS A 57 -6.79 -4.57 -20.14
N GLU A 58 -7.08 -5.63 -19.37
CA GLU A 58 -7.43 -6.94 -19.90
C GLU A 58 -8.71 -6.89 -20.74
N ILE A 59 -9.74 -6.18 -20.24
CA ILE A 59 -10.98 -5.94 -20.98
C ILE A 59 -10.66 -5.19 -22.28
N ALA A 60 -9.90 -4.08 -22.21
CA ALA A 60 -9.50 -3.33 -23.39
C ALA A 60 -8.76 -4.18 -24.44
N ARG A 61 -7.83 -5.06 -24.02
CA ARG A 61 -7.16 -6.02 -24.92
C ARG A 61 -8.14 -6.98 -25.59
N LYS A 62 -9.13 -7.50 -24.85
CA LYS A 62 -10.18 -8.38 -25.40
C LYS A 62 -11.12 -7.65 -26.37
N LEU A 63 -11.36 -6.36 -26.16
CA LEU A 63 -12.15 -5.55 -27.09
C LEU A 63 -11.36 -5.23 -28.37
N LEU A 64 -10.06 -4.95 -28.23
CA LEU A 64 -9.15 -4.79 -29.38
C LEU A 64 -9.10 -6.06 -30.24
N SER A 65 -9.03 -7.25 -29.63
CA SER A 65 -9.02 -8.52 -30.37
C SER A 65 -10.35 -8.82 -31.07
N LYS A 66 -11.44 -8.15 -30.68
CA LYS A 66 -12.75 -8.16 -31.34
C LYS A 66 -12.89 -7.07 -32.42
N ASN A 67 -11.81 -6.39 -32.78
CA ASN A 67 -11.76 -5.31 -33.77
C ASN A 67 -12.65 -4.09 -33.45
N LEU A 68 -12.94 -3.82 -32.17
CA LEU A 68 -13.59 -2.56 -31.79
C LEU A 68 -12.66 -1.37 -32.04
N SER A 69 -13.25 -0.22 -32.36
CA SER A 69 -12.51 1.02 -32.54
C SER A 69 -11.95 1.55 -31.22
N LYS A 70 -10.87 2.34 -31.29
CA LYS A 70 -10.26 2.97 -30.10
C LYS A 70 -11.28 3.82 -29.32
N LYS A 71 -12.15 4.54 -30.05
CA LYS A 71 -13.20 5.37 -29.47
C LYS A 71 -14.22 4.56 -28.66
N GLU A 72 -14.74 3.46 -29.21
CA GLU A 72 -15.68 2.58 -28.50
C GLU A 72 -15.04 1.97 -27.24
N ILE A 73 -13.76 1.58 -27.33
CA ILE A 73 -13.03 1.03 -26.19
C ILE A 73 -12.83 2.08 -25.11
N SER A 74 -12.49 3.32 -25.48
CA SER A 74 -12.39 4.45 -24.56
C SER A 74 -13.72 4.70 -23.83
N GLU A 75 -14.83 4.69 -24.56
CA GLU A 75 -16.18 4.85 -23.99
C GLU A 75 -16.55 3.74 -23.00
N ILE A 76 -16.17 2.48 -23.27
CA ILE A 76 -16.48 1.33 -22.41
C ILE A 76 -15.56 1.27 -21.18
N THR A 77 -14.27 1.54 -21.35
CA THR A 77 -13.23 1.27 -20.34
C THR A 77 -12.80 2.51 -19.56
N GLY A 78 -13.10 3.70 -20.08
CA GLY A 78 -12.64 4.97 -19.53
C GLY A 78 -11.14 5.24 -19.76
N LEU A 79 -10.45 4.37 -20.52
CA LEU A 79 -9.05 4.57 -20.89
C LEU A 79 -8.92 5.66 -21.96
N LYS A 80 -7.82 6.40 -21.94
CA LYS A 80 -7.46 7.33 -23.01
C LYS A 80 -6.97 6.57 -24.24
N ASP A 81 -7.09 7.19 -25.40
CA ASP A 81 -6.61 6.63 -26.67
C ASP A 81 -5.13 6.23 -26.62
N GLU A 82 -4.29 7.05 -25.96
CA GLU A 82 -2.86 6.76 -25.74
C GLU A 82 -2.63 5.49 -24.92
N GLU A 83 -3.45 5.27 -23.89
CA GLU A 83 -3.37 4.07 -23.04
C GLU A 83 -3.76 2.83 -23.84
N ILE A 84 -4.81 2.93 -24.66
CA ILE A 84 -5.28 1.86 -25.55
C ILE A 84 -4.23 1.53 -26.63
N GLU A 85 -3.54 2.54 -27.18
CA GLU A 85 -2.47 2.36 -28.15
C GLU A 85 -1.28 1.61 -27.56
N ASN A 86 -0.92 1.91 -26.31
CA ASN A 86 0.13 1.20 -25.59
C ASN A 86 -0.20 -0.26 -25.27
N LEU A 87 -1.47 -0.68 -25.33
CA LEU A 87 -1.87 -2.08 -25.16
C LEU A 87 -1.65 -2.96 -26.39
N LYS A 88 -1.36 -2.37 -27.56
CA LYS A 88 -1.10 -3.09 -28.82
C LYS A 88 0.36 -3.51 -29.01
N LYS A 89 1.26 -3.01 -28.16
CA LYS A 89 2.68 -3.44 -28.12
C LYS A 89 2.79 -4.80 -27.45
#